data_AF-A0A538CID4-F1
#
_entry.id   AF-A0A538CID4-F1
#
_cell.length_a   1.000
_cell.length_b   1.000
_cell.length_c   1.000
_cell.angle_alpha   90.00
_cell.angle_beta   90.00
_cell.angle_gamma   90.00
#
_symmetry.space_group_name_H-M   'P 1'
#
loop_
_entity.id
_entity.type
_entity.pdbx_description
1 polymer ?
#
loop_
_entity_poly.entity_id
_entity_poly.type
_entity_poly.pdbx_seq_one_letter_code
_entity_poly.pdbx_strand_id
1 'polypeptide(L)'
;MRHKHTLLLACACALGALAGAATLQADPGPDPEPTNTTTEEAPAPQLDLALVHRVIERQRRETWHWQRVMGRPLTRELEDPPADPTQQIEAWRKLALKMRRRAYNPPHKGAWLCIHRFEGAWHDPNAPYYGGLQMDEQFQRTYAPSLFRRKGTADHWTPLEQMWTAERARRSGRGFYPWPNTARSCGLI
;
A
#
# COMPACT_ATOMS: atom_id res chain seq x y z
N MET A 1 16.98 -3.02 35.12
CA MET A 1 15.62 -2.88 35.68
C MET A 1 14.64 -2.80 34.52
N ARG A 2 13.84 -3.86 34.33
CA ARG A 2 12.92 -4.04 33.20
C ARG A 2 11.51 -3.85 33.72
N HIS A 3 10.72 -2.95 33.14
CA HIS A 3 9.27 -3.06 33.22
C HIS A 3 8.66 -3.03 31.81
N LYS A 4 8.04 -4.17 31.49
CA LYS A 4 7.23 -4.47 30.33
C LYS A 4 5.81 -4.06 30.69
N HIS A 5 5.11 -3.34 29.80
CA HIS A 5 3.65 -3.27 29.85
C HIS A 5 3.08 -3.86 28.57
N THR A 6 2.67 -5.11 28.69
CA THR A 6 1.82 -5.85 27.77
C THR A 6 0.40 -5.74 28.33
N LEU A 7 -0.54 -5.21 27.55
CA LEU A 7 -1.96 -5.26 27.87
C LEU A 7 -2.69 -5.83 26.66
N LEU A 8 -2.90 -7.15 26.73
CA LEU A 8 -3.96 -7.88 26.04
C LEU A 8 -5.18 -7.84 26.96
N LEU A 9 -6.37 -7.56 26.41
CA LEU A 9 -7.60 -8.12 26.97
C LEU A 9 -8.57 -8.44 25.84
N ALA A 10 -9.00 -9.70 25.82
CA ALA A 10 -9.92 -10.30 24.89
C ALA A 10 -11.32 -10.41 25.51
N CYS A 11 -12.31 -10.54 24.63
CA CYS A 11 -13.55 -11.31 24.75
C CYS A 11 -14.34 -11.35 26.07
N ALA A 12 -15.59 -10.91 26.00
CA ALA A 12 -16.68 -11.52 26.77
C ALA A 12 -17.94 -11.61 25.89
N CYS A 13 -18.24 -12.83 25.47
CA CYS A 13 -19.58 -13.25 25.05
C CYS A 13 -20.45 -13.38 26.32
N ALA A 14 -21.71 -12.97 26.23
CA ALA A 14 -22.73 -13.43 27.16
C ALA A 14 -24.07 -13.57 26.44
N LEU A 15 -24.44 -14.83 26.19
CA LEU A 15 -25.79 -15.31 25.93
C LEU A 15 -26.58 -15.25 27.25
N GLY A 16 -27.79 -14.70 27.22
CA GLY A 16 -28.85 -14.94 28.23
C GLY A 16 -30.10 -15.40 27.49
N ALA A 17 -30.59 -16.64 27.67
CA ALA A 17 -31.40 -17.15 28.80
C ALA A 17 -32.81 -16.50 28.75
N LEU A 18 -33.95 -17.19 28.69
CA LEU A 18 -34.40 -18.42 29.35
C LEU A 18 -35.55 -19.08 28.56
N ALA A 19 -35.61 -20.41 28.64
CA ALA A 19 -36.81 -21.19 28.35
C ALA A 19 -37.82 -21.02 29.49
N GLY A 20 -39.06 -20.66 29.15
CA GLY A 20 -40.22 -20.74 30.03
C GLY A 20 -41.27 -21.62 29.37
N ALA A 21 -41.38 -22.88 29.79
CA ALA A 21 -42.47 -23.76 29.43
C ALA A 21 -43.63 -23.50 30.38
N ALA A 22 -44.72 -22.92 29.87
CA ALA A 22 -46.02 -22.90 30.52
C ALA A 22 -47.02 -23.61 29.61
N THR A 23 -47.39 -24.83 29.98
CA THR A 23 -48.49 -25.57 29.36
C THR A 23 -49.81 -24.97 29.83
N LEU A 24 -50.48 -24.23 28.95
CA LEU A 24 -51.90 -23.90 29.06
C LEU A 24 -52.64 -24.67 27.96
N GLN A 25 -53.40 -25.69 28.36
CA GLN A 25 -54.35 -26.38 27.51
C GLN A 25 -55.45 -25.40 27.09
N ALA A 26 -55.62 -25.26 25.77
CA ALA A 26 -56.73 -24.58 25.15
C ALA A 26 -57.53 -25.58 24.29
N ASP A 27 -58.85 -25.38 24.32
CA ASP A 27 -59.94 -26.11 23.66
C ASP A 27 -59.69 -26.49 22.19
N PRO A 28 -60.25 -27.59 21.64
CA PRO A 28 -60.08 -27.96 20.24
C PRO A 28 -61.04 -27.12 19.37
N GLY A 29 -60.54 -25.99 18.87
CA GLY A 29 -61.13 -25.27 17.74
C GLY A 29 -60.81 -25.98 16.40
N PRO A 30 -61.61 -25.75 15.34
CA PRO A 30 -61.50 -26.49 14.09
C PRO A 30 -60.14 -26.27 13.40
N ASP A 31 -59.64 -27.35 12.79
CA ASP A 31 -58.30 -27.48 12.19
C ASP A 31 -57.90 -26.28 11.31
N PRO A 32 -56.72 -25.66 11.54
CA PRO A 32 -56.18 -24.69 10.59
C PRO A 32 -55.58 -25.40 9.37
N GLU A 33 -55.97 -24.92 8.19
CA GLU A 33 -55.39 -25.23 6.88
C GLU A 33 -53.84 -25.17 6.90
N PRO A 34 -53.15 -26.05 6.16
CA PRO A 34 -51.69 -26.03 6.08
C PRO A 34 -51.24 -24.76 5.35
N THR A 35 -50.85 -23.75 6.11
CA THR A 35 -50.17 -22.57 5.56
C THR A 35 -48.76 -22.99 5.17
N ASN A 36 -48.49 -23.08 3.87
CA ASN A 36 -47.16 -23.24 3.32
C ASN A 36 -46.30 -22.04 3.74
N THR A 37 -45.56 -22.16 4.84
CA THR A 37 -44.48 -21.24 5.17
C THR A 37 -43.33 -21.48 4.20
N THR A 38 -43.37 -20.81 3.06
CA THR A 38 -42.20 -20.60 2.21
C THR A 38 -41.17 -19.87 3.07
N THR A 39 -40.16 -20.60 3.54
CA THR A 39 -38.96 -20.01 4.14
C THR A 39 -38.27 -19.24 3.02
N GLU A 40 -38.51 -17.93 2.97
CA GLU A 40 -37.82 -17.02 2.06
C GLU A 40 -36.36 -16.93 2.53
N GLU A 41 -35.52 -17.77 1.92
CA GLU A 41 -34.08 -17.80 2.13
C GLU A 41 -33.52 -16.43 1.74
N ALA A 42 -33.10 -15.66 2.75
CA ALA A 42 -32.55 -14.32 2.55
C ALA A 42 -31.45 -14.40 1.48
N PRO A 43 -31.49 -13.54 0.43
CA PRO A 43 -30.54 -13.63 -0.66
C PRO A 43 -29.12 -13.49 -0.09
N ALA A 44 -28.25 -14.43 -0.45
CA ALA A 44 -26.85 -14.40 -0.08
C ALA A 44 -26.27 -13.00 -0.37
N PRO A 45 -25.44 -12.43 0.52
CA PRO A 45 -24.93 -11.08 0.35
C PRO A 45 -24.18 -10.96 -0.98
N GLN A 46 -24.82 -10.30 -1.95
CA GLN A 46 -24.19 -10.03 -3.24
C GLN A 46 -23.09 -9.00 -3.00
N LEU A 47 -21.87 -9.36 -3.39
CA LEU A 47 -20.71 -8.49 -3.27
C LEU A 47 -20.93 -7.23 -4.11
N ASP A 48 -20.93 -6.06 -3.47
CA ASP A 48 -21.10 -4.76 -4.13
C ASP A 48 -19.99 -4.56 -5.19
N LEU A 49 -20.37 -4.62 -6.47
CA LEU A 49 -19.45 -4.45 -7.59
C LEU A 49 -18.73 -3.09 -7.56
N ALA A 50 -19.40 -2.03 -7.06
CA ALA A 50 -18.77 -0.72 -6.92
C ALA A 50 -17.67 -0.75 -5.85
N LEU A 51 -17.90 -1.47 -4.75
CA LEU A 51 -16.87 -1.70 -3.73
C LEU A 51 -15.68 -2.47 -4.30
N VAL A 52 -15.92 -3.57 -5.03
CA VAL A 52 -14.85 -4.35 -5.69
C VAL A 52 -13.99 -3.45 -6.57
N HIS A 53 -14.62 -2.67 -7.44
CA HIS A 53 -13.93 -1.76 -8.34
C HIS A 53 -13.08 -0.73 -7.57
N ARG A 54 -13.62 -0.10 -6.52
CA ARG A 54 -12.87 0.85 -5.67
C ARG A 54 -11.64 0.20 -5.04
N VAL A 55 -11.76 -1.03 -4.54
CA VAL A 55 -10.65 -1.76 -3.92
C VAL A 55 -9.57 -2.06 -4.95
N ILE A 56 -9.94 -2.59 -6.12
CA ILE A 56 -9.00 -2.87 -7.21
C ILE A 56 -8.27 -1.60 -7.65
N GLU A 57 -8.99 -0.49 -7.88
CA GLU A 57 -8.39 0.78 -8.29
C GLU A 57 -7.40 1.34 -7.27
N ARG A 58 -7.69 1.19 -5.98
CA ARG A 58 -6.73 1.57 -4.92
C ARG A 58 -5.43 0.77 -5.04
N GLN A 59 -5.51 -0.55 -5.23
CA GLN A 59 -4.33 -1.41 -5.38
C GLN A 59 -3.56 -1.12 -6.68
N ARG A 60 -4.26 -0.84 -7.78
CA ARG A 60 -3.66 -0.42 -9.06
C ARG A 60 -2.89 0.87 -8.91
N ARG A 61 -3.47 1.89 -8.24
CA ARG A 61 -2.80 3.17 -7.97
C ARG A 61 -1.50 2.97 -7.18
N GLU A 62 -1.51 2.17 -6.11
CA GLU A 62 -0.30 1.88 -5.32
C GLU A 62 0.75 1.13 -6.16
N THR A 63 0.33 0.12 -6.91
CA THR A 63 1.18 -0.67 -7.81
C THR A 63 1.87 0.23 -8.84
N TRP A 64 1.08 1.03 -9.56
CA TRP A 64 1.57 1.91 -10.62
C TRP A 64 2.41 3.06 -10.10
N HIS A 65 2.11 3.56 -8.90
CA HIS A 65 2.97 4.53 -8.24
C HIS A 65 4.38 3.97 -8.08
N TRP A 66 4.52 2.81 -7.43
CA TRP A 66 5.83 2.21 -7.20
C TRP A 66 6.52 1.72 -8.47
N GLN A 67 5.77 1.22 -9.47
CA GLN A 67 6.34 0.89 -10.77
C GLN A 67 6.96 2.12 -11.46
N ARG A 68 6.28 3.27 -11.47
CA ARG A 68 6.82 4.52 -12.03
C ARG A 68 8.04 5.02 -11.25
N VAL A 69 8.02 4.94 -9.93
CA VAL A 69 9.15 5.33 -9.07
C VAL A 69 10.37 4.43 -9.33
N MET A 70 10.16 3.11 -9.45
CA MET A 70 11.23 2.15 -9.74
C MET A 70 11.67 2.11 -11.22
N GLY A 71 10.98 2.80 -12.11
CA GLY A 71 11.26 2.77 -13.56
C GLY A 71 10.90 1.43 -14.21
N ARG A 72 9.86 0.76 -13.69
CA ARG A 72 9.33 -0.50 -14.22
C ARG A 72 8.14 -0.23 -15.14
N PRO A 73 7.90 -1.10 -16.14
CA PRO A 73 6.66 -1.08 -16.92
C PRO A 73 5.42 -1.18 -16.01
N LEU A 74 4.35 -0.49 -16.40
CA LEU A 74 3.09 -0.52 -15.69
C LEU A 74 2.33 -1.82 -15.96
N THR A 75 1.89 -2.51 -14.90
CA THR A 75 1.00 -3.68 -15.04
C THR A 75 -0.41 -3.18 -15.27
N ARG A 76 -0.85 -3.10 -16.53
CA ARG A 76 -2.20 -2.60 -16.86
C ARG A 76 -3.29 -3.62 -16.52
N GLU A 77 -2.99 -4.89 -16.77
CA GLU A 77 -3.88 -6.04 -16.60
C GLU A 77 -3.11 -7.17 -15.90
N LEU A 78 -3.85 -8.08 -15.26
CA LEU A 78 -3.28 -9.31 -14.71
C LEU A 78 -3.09 -10.30 -15.87
N GLU A 79 -2.01 -11.10 -15.80
CA GLU A 79 -1.69 -12.10 -16.84
C GLU A 79 -2.81 -13.15 -16.96
N ASP A 80 -3.24 -13.71 -15.82
CA ASP A 80 -4.39 -14.61 -15.71
C ASP A 80 -5.41 -14.03 -14.72
N PRO A 81 -6.35 -13.16 -15.16
CA PRO A 81 -7.31 -12.53 -14.27
C PRO A 81 -8.37 -13.55 -13.80
N PRO A 82 -8.53 -13.76 -12.47
CA PRO A 82 -9.57 -14.66 -11.96
C PRO A 82 -10.98 -14.18 -12.33
N ALA A 83 -11.91 -15.11 -12.56
CA ALA A 83 -13.32 -14.75 -12.81
C ALA A 83 -14.03 -14.26 -11.53
N ASP A 84 -13.68 -14.82 -10.38
CA ASP A 84 -14.22 -14.43 -9.08
C ASP A 84 -13.70 -13.04 -8.65
N PRO A 85 -14.59 -12.05 -8.39
CA PRO A 85 -14.20 -10.72 -7.93
C PRO A 85 -13.32 -10.71 -6.66
N THR A 86 -13.55 -11.65 -5.74
CA THR A 86 -12.76 -11.74 -4.51
C THR A 86 -11.32 -12.17 -4.81
N GLN A 87 -11.13 -13.15 -5.70
CA GLN A 87 -9.82 -13.55 -6.19
C GLN A 87 -9.13 -12.43 -6.99
N GLN A 88 -9.86 -11.63 -7.77
CA GLN A 88 -9.28 -10.45 -8.45
C GLN A 88 -8.71 -9.43 -7.46
N ILE A 89 -9.46 -9.12 -6.39
CA ILE A 89 -9.00 -8.23 -5.31
C ILE A 89 -7.69 -8.77 -4.72
N GLU A 90 -7.65 -10.07 -4.40
CA GLU A 90 -6.50 -10.68 -3.76
C GLU A 90 -5.27 -10.71 -4.70
N ALA A 91 -5.48 -10.95 -6.00
CA ALA A 91 -4.40 -10.89 -6.99
C ALA A 91 -3.79 -9.48 -7.07
N TRP A 92 -4.61 -8.44 -7.16
CA TRP A 92 -4.13 -7.05 -7.15
C TRP A 92 -3.47 -6.66 -5.83
N ARG A 93 -4.00 -7.11 -4.70
CA ARG A 93 -3.40 -6.90 -3.37
C ARG A 93 -2.00 -7.53 -3.30
N LYS A 94 -1.84 -8.78 -3.73
CA LYS A 94 -0.55 -9.48 -3.78
C LYS A 94 0.46 -8.72 -4.64
N LEU A 95 0.03 -8.23 -5.81
CA LEU A 95 0.89 -7.44 -6.68
C LEU A 95 1.32 -6.11 -6.04
N ALA A 96 0.38 -5.37 -5.42
CA ALA A 96 0.68 -4.14 -4.71
C ALA A 96 1.67 -4.36 -3.57
N LEU A 97 1.48 -5.41 -2.75
CA LEU A 97 2.40 -5.81 -1.69
C LEU A 97 3.80 -6.15 -2.24
N LYS A 98 3.87 -6.87 -3.36
CA LYS A 98 5.13 -7.21 -4.03
C LYS A 98 5.86 -5.95 -4.51
N MET A 99 5.15 -5.01 -5.14
CA MET A 99 5.75 -3.75 -5.60
C MET A 99 6.20 -2.89 -4.42
N ARG A 100 5.40 -2.80 -3.36
CA ARG A 100 5.77 -2.09 -2.14
C ARG A 100 7.01 -2.69 -1.50
N ARG A 101 7.08 -4.02 -1.32
CA ARG A 101 8.27 -4.68 -0.76
C ARG A 101 9.51 -4.37 -1.58
N ARG A 102 9.43 -4.32 -2.91
CA ARG A 102 10.55 -3.91 -3.76
C ARG A 102 10.92 -2.45 -3.56
N ALA A 103 9.93 -1.55 -3.50
CA ALA A 103 10.15 -0.13 -3.33
C ALA A 103 10.90 0.21 -2.02
N TYR A 104 10.63 -0.52 -0.93
CA TYR A 104 11.29 -0.34 0.37
C TYR A 104 12.76 -0.80 0.40
N ASN A 105 13.18 -1.53 -0.63
CA ASN A 105 14.52 -2.09 -0.80
C ASN A 105 15.16 -1.56 -2.10
N PRO A 106 15.41 -0.23 -2.20
CA PRO A 106 16.17 0.30 -3.32
C PRO A 106 17.56 -0.36 -3.35
N PRO A 107 18.08 -0.71 -4.54
CA PRO A 107 19.49 -1.07 -4.68
C PRO A 107 20.38 0.04 -4.11
N HIS A 108 21.51 -0.35 -3.52
CA HIS A 108 22.45 0.57 -2.87
C HIS A 108 21.84 1.47 -1.79
N LYS A 109 20.75 1.03 -1.11
CA LYS A 109 20.12 1.77 -0.01
C LYS A 109 21.13 2.33 1.00
N GLY A 110 22.10 1.52 1.41
CA GLY A 110 23.15 1.95 2.34
C GLY A 110 24.02 3.09 1.80
N ALA A 111 24.36 3.06 0.51
CA ALA A 111 25.12 4.13 -0.15
C ALA A 111 24.31 5.43 -0.20
N TRP A 112 23.02 5.35 -0.57
CA TRP A 112 22.15 6.53 -0.60
C TRP A 112 21.94 7.13 0.79
N LEU A 113 21.80 6.29 1.81
CA LEU A 113 21.73 6.76 3.20
C LEU A 113 23.04 7.37 3.68
N CYS A 114 24.19 6.83 3.26
CA CYS A 114 25.49 7.45 3.54
C CYS A 114 25.59 8.82 2.88
N ILE A 115 25.20 8.93 1.61
CA ILE A 115 25.21 10.21 0.89
C ILE A 115 24.31 11.22 1.60
N HIS A 116 23.06 10.84 1.86
CA HIS A 116 22.09 11.68 2.54
C HIS A 116 22.62 12.27 3.87
N ARG A 117 23.36 11.48 4.66
CA ARG A 117 23.94 11.93 5.94
C ARG A 117 24.85 13.15 5.81
N PHE A 118 25.48 13.35 4.66
CA PHE A 118 26.38 14.47 4.40
C PHE A 118 25.76 15.58 3.54
N GLU A 119 24.65 15.30 2.86
CA GLU A 119 24.06 16.23 1.88
C GLU A 119 23.03 17.17 2.50
N GLY A 120 21.93 16.66 3.07
CA GLY A 120 20.85 17.53 3.55
C GLY A 120 19.67 16.78 4.16
N ALA A 121 18.72 17.52 4.75
CA ALA A 121 17.49 16.94 5.29
C ALA A 121 16.57 16.44 4.16
N TRP A 122 15.80 15.38 4.38
CA TRP A 122 14.91 14.83 3.34
C TRP A 122 13.92 15.84 2.75
N HIS A 123 13.51 16.82 3.54
CA HIS A 123 12.56 17.87 3.19
C HIS A 123 13.23 19.23 2.97
N ASP A 124 14.53 19.29 2.66
CA ASP A 124 15.25 20.54 2.46
C ASP A 124 14.71 21.31 1.23
N PRO A 125 14.06 22.48 1.41
CA PRO A 125 13.45 23.24 0.32
C PRO A 125 14.42 24.25 -0.32
N ASN A 126 15.67 24.33 0.13
CA ASN A 126 16.55 25.45 -0.21
C ASN A 126 17.16 25.30 -1.61
N ALA A 127 16.76 26.18 -2.52
CA ALA A 127 17.35 26.27 -3.85
C ALA A 127 18.90 26.48 -3.77
N PRO A 128 19.68 25.92 -4.72
CA PRO A 128 19.25 25.28 -5.96
C PRO A 128 19.11 23.74 -5.90
N TYR A 129 19.36 23.13 -4.73
CA TYR A 129 19.39 21.67 -4.55
C TYR A 129 18.38 21.24 -3.51
N TYR A 130 17.51 20.27 -3.85
CA TYR A 130 16.35 19.97 -3.02
C TYR A 130 16.41 18.55 -2.44
N GLY A 131 15.84 18.43 -1.24
CA GLY A 131 15.67 17.17 -0.54
C GLY A 131 16.97 16.55 -0.04
N GLY A 132 16.87 15.36 0.56
CA GLY A 132 17.97 14.77 1.33
C GLY A 132 19.15 14.28 0.51
N LEU A 133 19.02 14.21 -0.82
CA LEU A 133 20.11 13.93 -1.74
C LEU A 133 20.50 15.17 -2.55
N GLN A 134 20.07 16.37 -2.17
CA GLN A 134 20.49 17.64 -2.79
C GLN A 134 20.47 17.59 -4.32
N MET A 135 19.33 17.21 -4.92
CA MET A 135 19.19 17.08 -6.38
C MET A 135 18.72 18.40 -6.98
N ASP A 136 19.36 18.87 -8.05
CA ASP A 136 18.88 20.04 -8.81
C ASP A 136 17.63 19.72 -9.65
N GLU A 137 16.93 20.75 -10.13
CA GLU A 137 15.71 20.58 -10.94
C GLU A 137 15.95 19.80 -12.24
N GLN A 138 17.09 19.96 -12.91
CA GLN A 138 17.37 19.28 -14.16
C GLN A 138 17.52 17.78 -13.91
N PHE A 139 18.30 17.40 -12.89
CA PHE A 139 18.43 16.03 -12.41
C PHE A 139 17.07 15.41 -12.09
N GLN A 140 16.25 16.15 -11.34
CA GLN A 140 14.90 15.72 -10.97
C GLN A 140 13.98 15.53 -12.18
N ARG A 141 14.00 16.44 -13.16
CA ARG A 141 13.22 16.33 -14.41
C ARG A 141 13.68 15.16 -15.27
N THR A 142 14.99 14.93 -15.37
CA THR A 142 15.56 13.83 -16.16
C THR A 142 15.26 12.47 -15.54
N TYR A 143 15.50 12.32 -14.24
CA TYR A 143 15.46 11.01 -13.59
C TYR A 143 14.15 10.73 -12.85
N ALA A 144 13.27 11.71 -12.67
CA ALA A 144 11.97 11.51 -12.05
C ALA A 144 10.86 12.42 -12.63
N PRO A 145 10.67 12.48 -13.96
CA PRO A 145 9.74 13.41 -14.60
C PRO A 145 8.29 13.28 -14.09
N SER A 146 7.89 12.07 -13.68
CA SER A 146 6.55 11.83 -13.16
C SER A 146 6.37 12.36 -11.73
N LEU A 147 7.42 12.34 -10.90
CA LEU A 147 7.38 12.90 -9.55
C LEU A 147 7.44 14.40 -9.62
N PHE A 148 8.39 14.93 -10.40
CA PHE A 148 8.55 16.36 -10.60
C PHE A 148 7.25 17.05 -11.03
N ARG A 149 6.55 16.50 -12.03
CA ARG A 149 5.26 17.05 -12.48
C ARG A 149 4.13 16.98 -11.46
N ARG A 150 4.13 16.00 -10.56
CA ARG A 150 3.02 15.76 -9.61
C ARG A 150 3.24 16.36 -8.23
N LYS A 151 4.50 16.46 -7.81
CA LYS A 151 4.90 16.84 -6.47
C LYS A 151 5.81 18.07 -6.44
N GLY A 152 6.27 18.56 -7.59
CA GLY A 152 7.31 19.58 -7.64
C GLY A 152 8.67 19.00 -7.25
N THR A 153 9.46 19.79 -6.51
CA THR A 153 10.84 19.47 -6.14
C THR A 153 10.97 18.34 -5.11
N ALA A 154 12.19 17.81 -4.96
CA ALA A 154 12.48 16.60 -4.21
C ALA A 154 12.18 16.68 -2.71
N ASP A 155 12.13 17.87 -2.13
CA ASP A 155 11.68 18.12 -0.76
C ASP A 155 10.24 17.65 -0.49
N HIS A 156 9.41 17.59 -1.52
CA HIS A 156 8.05 17.04 -1.45
C HIS A 156 7.98 15.52 -1.69
N TRP A 157 9.12 14.87 -1.96
CA TRP A 157 9.19 13.45 -2.26
C TRP A 157 9.58 12.66 -1.02
N THR A 158 9.04 11.46 -0.90
CA THR A 158 9.45 10.53 0.15
C THR A 158 10.93 10.14 -0.01
N PRO A 159 11.63 9.74 1.07
CA PRO A 159 13.01 9.25 0.98
C PRO A 159 13.19 8.12 -0.03
N LEU A 160 12.21 7.21 -0.13
CA LEU A 160 12.24 6.13 -1.12
C LEU A 160 12.18 6.65 -2.56
N GLU A 161 11.33 7.65 -2.83
CA GLU A 161 11.24 8.28 -4.15
C GLU A 161 12.55 8.97 -4.54
N GLN A 162 13.18 9.67 -3.60
CA GLN A 162 14.49 10.29 -3.83
C GLN A 162 15.58 9.23 -4.10
N MET A 163 15.67 8.18 -3.26
CA MET A 163 16.62 7.07 -3.46
C MET A 163 16.40 6.34 -4.79
N TRP A 164 15.17 6.09 -5.21
CA TRP A 164 14.89 5.46 -6.50
C TRP A 164 15.21 6.38 -7.70
N THR A 165 15.08 7.69 -7.51
CA THR A 165 15.52 8.69 -8.52
C THR A 165 17.04 8.64 -8.67
N ALA A 166 17.78 8.63 -7.57
CA ALA A 166 19.23 8.48 -7.55
C ALA A 166 19.68 7.14 -8.16
N GLU A 167 19.01 6.03 -7.82
CA GLU A 167 19.30 4.73 -8.41
C GLU A 167 19.06 4.70 -9.91
N ARG A 168 18.05 5.43 -10.42
CA ARG A 168 17.84 5.56 -11.86
C ARG A 168 18.99 6.30 -12.54
N ALA A 169 19.45 7.40 -11.97
CA ALA A 169 20.59 8.14 -12.49
C ALA A 169 21.88 7.30 -12.48
N ARG A 170 22.12 6.56 -11.39
CA ARG A 170 23.25 5.63 -11.28
C ARG A 170 23.22 4.59 -12.39
N ARG A 171 22.06 3.96 -12.61
CA ARG A 171 21.85 2.94 -13.65
C ARG A 171 21.93 3.50 -15.08
N SER A 172 21.72 4.80 -15.27
CA SER A 172 21.89 5.46 -16.58
C SER A 172 23.34 5.88 -16.86
N GLY A 173 24.31 5.41 -16.07
CA GLY A 173 25.74 5.69 -16.28
C GLY A 173 26.31 6.86 -15.47
N ARG A 174 25.51 7.57 -14.66
CA ARG A 174 26.05 8.66 -13.80
C ARG A 174 26.88 8.14 -12.63
N GLY A 175 26.74 6.87 -12.26
CA GLY A 175 27.36 6.32 -11.05
C GLY A 175 26.96 7.12 -9.80
N PHE A 176 27.91 7.32 -8.88
CA PHE A 176 27.76 8.19 -7.71
C PHE A 176 28.36 9.59 -7.90
N TYR A 177 28.84 9.90 -9.11
CA TYR A 177 29.51 11.17 -9.44
C TYR A 177 28.66 12.44 -9.31
N PRO A 178 27.30 12.43 -9.26
CA PRO A 178 26.54 13.62 -8.89
C PRO A 178 26.85 14.12 -7.47
N TRP A 179 27.41 13.28 -6.60
CA TRP A 179 27.78 13.61 -5.21
C TRP A 179 29.28 13.41 -4.99
N PRO A 180 30.19 14.13 -5.67
CA PRO A 180 31.58 13.73 -5.79
C PRO A 180 32.35 13.72 -4.46
N ASN A 181 32.14 14.70 -3.58
CA ASN A 181 32.82 14.76 -2.29
C ASN A 181 32.26 13.75 -1.29
N THR A 182 30.94 13.67 -1.25
CA THR A 182 30.22 12.75 -0.37
C THR A 182 30.42 11.29 -0.78
N ALA A 183 30.40 10.99 -2.08
CA ALA A 183 30.63 9.64 -2.59
C ALA A 183 32.03 9.14 -2.23
N ARG A 184 33.07 10.00 -2.28
CA ARG A 184 34.41 9.67 -1.75
C ARG A 184 34.39 9.43 -0.25
N SER A 185 33.72 10.29 0.51
CA SER A 185 33.56 10.15 1.97
C SER A 185 32.83 8.85 2.34
N CYS A 186 31.98 8.34 1.45
CA CYS A 186 31.27 7.08 1.57
C CYS A 186 32.00 5.87 0.94
N GLY A 187 33.19 6.06 0.36
CA GLY A 187 33.97 4.99 -0.29
C GLY A 187 33.31 4.40 -1.54
N LEU A 188 32.55 5.20 -2.29
CA LEU A 188 31.76 4.77 -3.45
C LEU A 188 32.45 5.03 -4.80
N ILE A 189 33.42 5.95 -4.83
CA ILE A 189 34.24 6.35 -5.99
C ILE A 189 35.65 6.72 -5.56
#